data_AF-A0A2Y9AIN1-F1
#
_entry.id   AF-A0A2Y9AIN1-F1
#
_cell.length_a   1.000
_cell.length_b   1.000
_cell.length_c   1.000
_cell.angle_alpha   90.00
_cell.angle_beta   90.00
_cell.angle_gamma   90.00
#
_symmetry.space_group_name_H-M   'P 1'
#
loop_
_entity.id
_entity.type
_entity.pdbx_description
1 polymer ?
#
loop_
_entity_poly.entity_id
_entity_poly.type
_entity_poly.pdbx_seq_one_letter_code
_entity_poly.pdbx_strand_id
1 'polypeptide(L)'
;MLDVPPARRGLLGATAHRLDVSKPNQHDTKAEFLAEKVAVEAAAEHGRALFEILAGQFREGSDQRGVSERLSDFIDASENQGGLTRRPDTPVDLVLQNAKAVGFTFTLVLALYHVPGSSRAKARACKSGGDLLEPKAPAPNHYARAIALRLAKLIARHTGERPTLGTSSESNHPSTDCGRAVEDLFKVLGIKAQFRNAAKWAIDQLTDEDLAPEEPIGSLLGTRDNLGFSTGRPIQRFRLSKPC
;
A
#
# COMPACT_ATOMS: atom_id res chain seq x y z
N MET A 1 -36.91 -6.79 -1.94
CA MET A 1 -37.02 -7.70 -0.80
C MET A 1 -36.05 -8.84 -1.07
N LEU A 2 -34.83 -8.73 -0.56
CA LEU A 2 -33.76 -9.71 -0.79
C LEU A 2 -33.79 -10.73 0.34
N ASP A 3 -33.97 -11.99 -0.04
CA ASP A 3 -34.08 -13.13 0.85
C ASP A 3 -32.66 -13.50 1.33
N VAL A 4 -32.34 -13.10 2.57
CA VAL A 4 -31.06 -13.44 3.21
C VAL A 4 -31.25 -14.74 4.00
N PRO A 5 -30.52 -15.83 3.68
CA PRO A 5 -30.72 -17.10 4.37
C PRO A 5 -30.37 -17.00 5.86
N PRO A 6 -31.08 -17.74 6.74
CA PRO A 6 -30.87 -17.67 8.17
C PRO A 6 -29.48 -18.20 8.55
N ALA A 7 -28.71 -17.37 9.24
CA ALA A 7 -27.39 -17.75 9.78
C ALA A 7 -27.51 -18.96 10.71
N ARG A 8 -26.80 -20.05 10.40
CA ARG A 8 -26.72 -21.25 11.27
C ARG A 8 -25.96 -20.90 12.55
N ARG A 9 -26.68 -20.82 13.68
CA ARG A 9 -26.09 -20.54 15.00
C ARG A 9 -25.36 -21.79 15.53
N GLY A 10 -24.09 -21.63 15.91
CA GLY A 10 -23.35 -22.64 16.69
C GLY A 10 -23.80 -22.67 18.16
N LEU A 11 -23.47 -23.77 18.85
CA LEU A 11 -23.94 -24.14 20.20
C LEU A 11 -23.68 -23.09 21.30
N LEU A 12 -22.79 -22.11 21.08
CA LEU A 12 -22.44 -21.08 22.07
C LEU A 12 -22.79 -19.64 21.64
N GLY A 13 -23.57 -19.45 20.57
CA GLY A 13 -23.97 -18.11 20.12
C GLY A 13 -22.82 -17.21 19.59
N ALA A 14 -21.57 -17.55 19.88
CA ALA A 14 -20.38 -16.96 19.30
C ALA A 14 -20.12 -17.60 17.92
N THR A 15 -20.42 -16.80 16.89
CA THR A 15 -19.98 -16.96 15.50
C THR A 15 -20.14 -18.37 14.90
N ALA A 16 -21.20 -18.56 14.12
CA ALA A 16 -21.06 -19.35 12.89
C ALA A 16 -19.74 -18.94 12.23
N HIS A 17 -18.91 -19.89 11.78
CA HIS A 17 -17.63 -19.60 11.10
C HIS A 17 -17.84 -18.52 10.02
N ARG A 18 -17.66 -17.25 10.39
CA ARG A 18 -17.63 -16.12 9.44
C ARG A 18 -16.35 -16.16 8.62
N LEU A 19 -15.35 -16.88 9.13
CA LEU A 19 -14.11 -17.17 8.47
C LEU A 19 -14.21 -18.59 7.91
N ASP A 20 -14.57 -18.70 6.63
CA ASP A 20 -14.31 -19.89 5.84
C ASP A 20 -12.79 -20.02 5.65
N VAL A 21 -12.12 -20.72 6.55
CA VAL A 21 -10.67 -20.99 6.49
C VAL A 21 -10.25 -21.78 5.24
N SER A 22 -11.20 -22.34 4.48
CA SER A 22 -10.92 -22.96 3.18
C SER A 22 -10.75 -21.94 2.06
N LYS A 23 -11.25 -20.71 2.23
CA LYS A 23 -11.08 -19.59 1.30
C LYS A 23 -10.05 -18.60 1.84
N PRO A 24 -8.79 -18.67 1.37
CA PRO A 24 -7.74 -17.79 1.87
C PRO A 24 -7.99 -16.31 1.53
N ASN A 25 -8.76 -16.05 0.48
CA ASN A 25 -9.11 -14.72 -0.01
C ASN A 25 -10.61 -14.48 0.18
N GLN A 26 -10.99 -13.74 1.23
CA GLN A 26 -12.38 -13.36 1.51
C GLN A 26 -12.64 -11.87 1.21
N HIS A 27 -11.68 -11.21 0.53
CA HIS A 27 -11.75 -9.79 0.22
C HIS A 27 -12.46 -9.58 -1.10
N ASP A 28 -13.36 -8.60 -1.13
CA ASP A 28 -14.06 -8.20 -2.35
C ASP A 28 -13.21 -7.23 -3.19
N THR A 29 -12.26 -6.54 -2.53
CA THR A 29 -11.39 -5.56 -3.19
C THR A 29 -9.90 -5.75 -2.88
N LYS A 30 -9.05 -5.29 -3.81
CA LYS A 30 -7.58 -5.26 -3.61
C LYS A 30 -7.18 -4.36 -2.43
N ALA A 31 -7.94 -3.30 -2.17
CA ALA A 31 -7.68 -2.38 -1.06
C ALA A 31 -7.88 -3.08 0.29
N GLU A 32 -8.97 -3.82 0.45
CA GLU A 32 -9.25 -4.63 1.65
C GLU A 32 -8.18 -5.70 1.88
N PHE A 33 -7.76 -6.38 0.82
CA PHE A 33 -6.69 -7.37 0.88
C PHE A 33 -5.36 -6.76 1.35
N LEU A 34 -4.97 -5.61 0.81
CA LEU A 34 -3.74 -4.92 1.22
C LEU A 34 -3.82 -4.43 2.68
N ALA A 35 -4.98 -3.90 3.09
CA ALA A 35 -5.20 -3.48 4.46
C ALA A 35 -5.11 -4.65 5.45
N GLU A 36 -5.75 -5.79 5.15
CA GLU A 36 -5.66 -7.00 5.98
C GLU A 36 -4.21 -7.49 6.04
N LYS A 37 -3.51 -7.56 4.90
CA LYS A 37 -2.12 -7.99 4.85
C LYS A 37 -1.23 -7.15 5.77
N VAL A 38 -1.33 -5.82 5.69
CA VAL A 38 -0.55 -4.91 6.54
C VAL A 38 -0.87 -5.13 8.02
N ALA A 39 -2.15 -5.27 8.38
CA ALA A 39 -2.56 -5.51 9.76
C ALA A 39 -2.04 -6.87 10.29
N VAL A 40 -2.11 -7.93 9.48
CA VAL A 40 -1.63 -9.28 9.85
C VAL A 40 -0.11 -9.32 10.01
N GLU A 41 0.64 -8.64 9.14
CA GLU A 41 2.09 -8.53 9.24
C GLU A 41 2.49 -7.76 10.51
N ALA A 42 1.86 -6.61 10.78
CA ALA A 42 2.09 -5.84 12.00
C ALA A 42 1.76 -6.64 13.27
N ALA A 43 0.63 -7.37 13.28
CA ALA A 43 0.25 -8.21 14.40
C ALA A 43 1.26 -9.35 14.64
N ALA A 44 1.81 -9.95 13.58
CA ALA A 44 2.83 -10.99 13.69
C ALA A 44 4.14 -10.45 14.27
N GLU A 45 4.54 -9.25 13.86
CA GLU A 45 5.76 -8.60 14.33
C GLU A 45 5.64 -8.16 15.79
N HIS A 46 4.63 -7.36 16.11
CA HIS A 46 4.42 -6.88 17.48
C HIS A 46 4.09 -8.01 18.45
N GLY A 47 3.30 -9.00 18.03
CA GLY A 47 2.99 -10.18 18.84
C GLY A 47 4.25 -10.98 19.17
N ARG A 48 5.17 -11.11 18.21
CA ARG A 48 6.48 -11.76 18.46
C ARG A 48 7.34 -10.94 19.40
N ALA A 49 7.45 -9.63 19.19
CA ALA A 49 8.27 -8.78 20.05
C ALA A 49 7.79 -8.83 21.51
N LEU A 50 6.47 -8.72 21.72
CA LEU A 50 5.87 -8.82 23.05
C LEU A 50 6.05 -10.23 23.66
N PHE A 51 5.91 -11.29 22.85
CA PHE A 51 6.19 -12.65 23.28
C PHE A 51 7.64 -12.79 23.78
N GLU A 52 8.63 -12.33 23.03
CA GLU A 52 10.06 -12.45 23.42
C GLU A 52 10.35 -11.73 24.74
N ILE A 53 9.76 -10.55 24.95
CA ILE A 53 9.92 -9.76 26.19
C ILE A 53 9.32 -10.50 27.37
N LEU A 54 8.07 -10.94 27.26
CA LEU A 54 7.35 -11.56 28.38
C LEU A 54 7.80 -13.01 28.63
N ALA A 55 8.13 -13.76 27.59
CA ALA A 55 8.63 -15.12 27.71
C ALA A 55 10.05 -15.19 28.30
N GLY A 56 10.79 -14.07 28.31
CA GLY A 56 12.11 -13.96 28.93
C GLY A 56 12.16 -14.39 30.40
N GLN A 57 11.04 -14.28 31.12
CA GLN A 57 10.92 -14.74 32.51
C GLN A 57 11.07 -16.27 32.65
N PHE A 58 10.74 -17.03 31.60
CA PHE A 58 10.81 -18.50 31.58
C PHE A 58 12.13 -19.03 31.02
N ARG A 59 13.04 -18.14 30.57
CA ARG A 59 14.34 -18.53 29.99
C ARG A 59 15.42 -18.53 31.06
N GLU A 60 16.00 -19.69 31.31
CA GLU A 60 17.17 -19.81 32.19
C GLU A 60 18.40 -19.13 31.58
N GLY A 61 19.19 -18.43 32.42
CA GLY A 61 20.46 -17.83 32.01
C GLY A 61 20.36 -16.57 31.13
N SER A 62 19.18 -15.97 30.94
CA SER A 62 19.09 -14.71 30.19
C SER A 62 19.36 -13.49 31.09
N ASP A 63 20.22 -12.59 30.63
CA ASP A 63 20.52 -11.32 31.30
C ASP A 63 19.26 -10.43 31.47
N GLN A 64 18.21 -10.70 30.69
CA GLN A 64 16.95 -9.95 30.70
C GLN A 64 15.88 -10.56 31.60
N ARG A 65 16.10 -11.74 32.17
CA ARG A 65 15.10 -12.47 32.99
C ARG A 65 14.51 -11.60 34.09
N GLY A 66 15.36 -10.91 34.86
CA GLY A 66 14.90 -10.06 35.96
C GLY A 66 14.09 -8.84 35.50
N VAL A 67 14.30 -8.35 34.26
CA VAL A 67 13.47 -7.28 33.68
C VAL A 67 12.09 -7.84 33.30
N SER A 68 12.07 -9.01 32.66
CA SER A 68 10.83 -9.69 32.26
C SER A 68 9.98 -10.10 33.46
N GLU A 69 10.59 -10.60 34.54
CA GLU A 69 9.90 -10.94 35.79
C GLU A 69 9.24 -9.70 36.41
N ARG A 70 9.99 -8.61 36.62
CA ARG A 70 9.44 -7.36 37.18
C ARG A 70 8.31 -6.77 36.34
N LEU A 71 8.43 -6.83 35.02
CA LEU A 71 7.38 -6.37 34.11
C LEU A 71 6.12 -7.23 34.24
N SER A 72 6.29 -8.55 34.34
CA SER A 72 5.18 -9.50 34.49
C SER A 72 4.46 -9.29 35.83
N ASP A 73 5.23 -9.17 36.92
CA ASP A 73 4.69 -8.89 38.25
C ASP A 73 3.92 -7.57 38.27
N PHE A 74 4.44 -6.53 37.61
CA PHE A 74 3.75 -5.24 37.49
C PHE A 74 2.43 -5.35 36.72
N ILE A 75 2.41 -6.07 35.59
CA ILE A 75 1.20 -6.28 34.78
C ILE A 75 0.16 -7.04 35.60
N ASP A 76 0.54 -8.17 36.23
CA ASP A 76 -0.37 -8.97 37.05
C ASP A 76 -0.88 -8.17 38.26
N ALA A 77 -0.02 -7.40 38.92
CA ALA A 77 -0.43 -6.53 40.02
C ALA A 77 -1.41 -5.44 39.55
N SER A 78 -1.15 -4.79 38.42
CA SER A 78 -2.03 -3.78 37.83
C SER A 78 -3.41 -4.35 37.49
N GLU A 79 -3.43 -5.54 36.88
CA GLU A 79 -4.68 -6.21 36.53
C GLU A 79 -5.48 -6.66 37.75
N ASN A 80 -4.80 -7.05 38.83
CA ASN A 80 -5.43 -7.41 40.11
C ASN A 80 -5.92 -6.20 40.90
N GLN A 81 -5.22 -5.06 40.83
CA GLN A 81 -5.64 -3.79 41.46
C GLN A 81 -6.85 -3.17 40.73
N GLY A 82 -6.97 -3.37 39.42
CA GLY A 82 -7.97 -2.74 38.57
C GLY A 82 -9.40 -3.26 38.66
N GLY A 83 -9.72 -4.30 39.46
CA GLY A 83 -11.12 -4.73 39.54
C GLY A 83 -11.41 -6.02 40.29
N LEU A 84 -11.46 -5.94 41.62
CA LEU A 84 -12.35 -6.79 42.39
C LEU A 84 -13.76 -6.19 42.27
N THR A 85 -14.76 -6.98 41.87
CA THR A 85 -16.24 -6.74 41.94
C THR A 85 -17.03 -6.31 40.69
N ARG A 86 -16.48 -6.25 39.48
CA ARG A 86 -17.35 -6.04 38.31
C ARG A 86 -17.94 -7.39 37.86
N ARG A 87 -19.27 -7.53 37.92
CA ARG A 87 -19.97 -8.68 37.32
C ARG A 87 -19.62 -8.69 35.82
N PRO A 88 -19.21 -9.84 35.25
CA PRO A 88 -18.87 -9.90 33.84
C PRO A 88 -20.14 -9.66 33.00
N ASP A 89 -20.15 -8.59 32.23
CA ASP A 89 -21.27 -8.21 31.36
C ASP A 89 -21.05 -8.74 29.93
N THR A 90 -19.80 -9.03 29.57
CA THR A 90 -19.41 -9.53 28.25
C THR A 90 -18.61 -10.84 28.33
N PRO A 91 -18.59 -11.65 27.25
CA PRO A 91 -17.71 -12.81 27.17
C PRO A 91 -16.22 -12.46 27.31
N VAL A 92 -15.83 -11.25 26.90
CA VAL A 92 -14.46 -10.75 27.06
C VAL A 92 -14.12 -10.58 28.53
N ASP A 93 -15.04 -10.05 29.34
CA ASP A 93 -14.86 -9.90 30.78
C ASP A 93 -14.64 -11.26 31.47
N LEU A 94 -15.36 -12.30 31.05
CA LEU A 94 -15.16 -13.67 31.54
C LEU A 94 -13.77 -14.21 31.20
N VAL A 95 -13.30 -13.99 29.98
CA VAL A 95 -11.95 -14.40 29.56
C VAL A 95 -10.89 -13.67 30.38
N LEU A 96 -11.04 -12.36 30.56
CA LEU A 96 -10.12 -11.57 31.38
C LEU A 96 -10.14 -12.01 32.84
N GLN A 97 -11.31 -12.28 33.41
CA GLN A 97 -11.45 -12.76 34.79
C GLN A 97 -10.78 -14.13 34.98
N ASN A 98 -10.95 -15.04 34.03
CA ASN A 98 -10.27 -16.33 34.03
C ASN A 98 -8.75 -16.18 33.87
N ALA A 99 -8.30 -15.30 32.98
CA ALA A 99 -6.88 -15.01 32.81
C ALA A 99 -6.26 -14.48 34.11
N LYS A 100 -6.93 -13.57 34.82
CA LYS A 100 -6.50 -13.06 36.14
C LYS A 100 -6.42 -14.16 37.20
N ALA A 101 -7.40 -15.06 37.24
CA ALA A 101 -7.43 -16.15 38.22
C ALA A 101 -6.26 -17.14 38.07
N VAL A 102 -5.77 -17.35 36.85
CA VAL A 102 -4.65 -18.25 36.54
C VAL A 102 -3.29 -17.53 36.58
N GLY A 103 -3.28 -16.23 36.28
CA GLY A 103 -2.09 -15.43 36.02
C GLY A 103 -2.22 -14.80 34.63
N PHE A 104 -2.42 -13.48 34.59
CA PHE A 104 -2.72 -12.77 33.36
C PHE A 104 -1.53 -12.80 32.42
N THR A 105 -0.33 -12.52 32.93
CA THR A 105 0.89 -12.53 32.11
C THR A 105 1.18 -13.91 31.54
N PHE A 106 1.01 -14.98 32.33
CA PHE A 106 1.17 -16.36 31.87
C PHE A 106 0.18 -16.70 30.74
N THR A 107 -1.09 -16.36 30.93
CA THR A 107 -2.14 -16.59 29.92
C THR A 107 -1.86 -15.80 28.63
N LEU A 108 -1.38 -14.56 28.78
CA LEU A 108 -1.00 -13.70 27.65
C LEU A 108 0.17 -14.28 26.86
N VAL A 109 1.21 -14.79 27.52
CA VAL A 109 2.36 -15.44 26.85
C VAL A 109 1.92 -16.65 26.04
N LEU A 110 1.04 -17.49 26.58
CA LEU A 110 0.48 -18.63 25.85
C LEU A 110 -0.32 -18.18 24.62
N ALA A 111 -1.14 -17.14 24.75
CA ALA A 111 -1.88 -16.59 23.62
C ALA A 111 -0.93 -16.03 22.55
N LEU A 112 0.07 -15.24 22.96
CA LEU A 112 1.06 -14.64 22.07
C LEU A 112 1.96 -15.67 21.38
N TYR A 113 2.19 -16.84 21.98
CA TYR A 113 2.94 -17.92 21.32
C TYR A 113 2.29 -18.36 20.00
N HIS A 114 0.95 -18.39 19.95
CA HIS A 114 0.21 -18.85 18.77
C HIS A 114 0.04 -17.77 17.69
N VAL A 115 0.03 -16.48 18.07
CA VAL A 115 -0.26 -15.35 17.17
C VAL A 115 0.72 -15.26 15.98
N PRO A 116 2.05 -15.32 16.15
CA PRO A 116 2.97 -15.29 15.01
C PRO A 116 2.76 -16.46 14.05
N GLY A 117 2.43 -17.65 14.56
CA GLY A 117 2.21 -18.84 13.75
C GLY A 117 0.96 -18.70 12.88
N SER A 118 -0.16 -18.30 13.47
CA SER A 118 -1.43 -18.10 12.76
C SER A 118 -1.36 -16.92 11.79
N SER A 119 -0.78 -15.79 12.19
CA SER A 119 -0.62 -14.63 11.31
C SER A 119 0.31 -14.91 10.13
N ARG A 120 1.41 -15.67 10.33
CA ARG A 120 2.27 -16.09 9.21
C ARG A 120 1.60 -17.10 8.29
N ALA A 121 0.78 -18.01 8.83
CA ALA A 121 -0.01 -18.92 8.02
C ALA A 121 -0.98 -18.13 7.11
N LYS A 122 -1.67 -17.13 7.67
CA LYS A 122 -2.54 -16.24 6.91
C LYS A 122 -1.76 -15.38 5.90
N ALA A 123 -0.63 -14.79 6.28
CA ALA A 123 0.21 -14.02 5.36
C ALA A 123 0.74 -14.87 4.18
N ARG A 124 1.10 -16.13 4.42
CA ARG A 124 1.47 -17.09 3.35
C ARG A 124 0.28 -17.39 2.44
N ALA A 125 -0.90 -17.60 3.00
CA ALA A 125 -2.13 -17.80 2.25
C ALA A 125 -2.48 -16.57 1.37
N CYS A 126 -2.26 -15.36 1.90
CA CYS A 126 -2.39 -14.11 1.14
C CYS A 126 -1.37 -14.02 0.00
N LYS A 127 -0.11 -14.43 0.21
CA LYS A 127 0.89 -14.47 -0.88
C LYS A 127 0.46 -15.38 -2.03
N SER A 128 -0.03 -16.59 -1.73
CA SER A 128 -0.57 -17.50 -2.76
C SER A 128 -1.86 -17.00 -3.42
N GLY A 129 -2.65 -16.17 -2.73
CA GLY A 129 -3.86 -15.54 -3.27
C GLY A 129 -3.58 -14.26 -4.08
N GLY A 130 -2.48 -13.56 -3.80
CA GLY A 130 -1.99 -12.42 -4.56
C GLY A 130 -1.73 -12.77 -6.02
N ASP A 131 -1.19 -13.96 -6.29
CA ASP A 131 -0.97 -14.48 -7.65
C ASP A 131 -2.27 -14.69 -8.46
N LEU A 132 -3.43 -14.77 -7.79
CA LEU A 132 -4.76 -14.84 -8.43
C LEU A 132 -5.37 -13.46 -8.69
N LEU A 133 -4.97 -12.44 -7.92
CA LEU A 133 -5.44 -11.05 -8.05
C LEU A 133 -4.47 -10.16 -8.85
N GLU A 134 -3.23 -10.60 -9.03
CA GLU A 134 -2.36 -10.05 -10.05
C GLU A 134 -2.84 -10.55 -11.41
N PRO A 135 -3.16 -9.66 -12.36
CA PRO A 135 -3.42 -10.11 -13.71
C PRO A 135 -2.15 -10.78 -14.22
N LYS A 136 -2.19 -12.12 -14.32
CA LYS A 136 -1.16 -12.95 -14.96
C LYS A 136 -0.98 -12.60 -16.44
N ALA A 137 -1.89 -11.79 -16.99
CA ALA A 137 -1.80 -11.24 -18.33
C ALA A 137 -0.99 -9.93 -18.31
N PRO A 138 0.00 -9.75 -19.21
CA PRO A 138 0.65 -8.46 -19.39
C PRO A 138 -0.43 -7.38 -19.56
N ALA A 139 -0.21 -6.20 -18.98
CA ALA A 139 -1.13 -5.07 -19.13
C ALA A 139 -1.54 -4.98 -20.60
N PRO A 140 -2.82 -5.19 -20.94
CA PRO A 140 -3.23 -5.28 -22.32
C PRO A 140 -2.84 -3.99 -23.04
N ASN A 141 -2.39 -4.09 -24.30
CA ASN A 141 -1.76 -3.01 -25.07
C ASN A 141 -2.51 -1.66 -25.03
N HIS A 142 -3.80 -1.66 -24.71
CA HIS A 142 -4.59 -0.44 -24.49
C HIS A 142 -4.11 0.41 -23.30
N TYR A 143 -3.62 -0.16 -22.20
CA TYR A 143 -3.09 0.62 -21.08
C TYR A 143 -1.79 1.32 -21.44
N ALA A 144 -0.87 0.61 -22.10
CA ALA A 144 0.37 1.17 -22.63
C ALA A 144 0.08 2.35 -23.58
N ARG A 145 -0.91 2.20 -24.46
CA ARG A 145 -1.39 3.26 -25.36
C ARG A 145 -2.00 4.45 -24.62
N ALA A 146 -2.85 4.22 -23.63
CA ALA A 146 -3.50 5.27 -22.85
C ALA A 146 -2.49 6.09 -22.03
N ILE A 147 -1.50 5.43 -21.43
CA ILE A 147 -0.42 6.09 -20.69
C ILE A 147 0.46 6.92 -21.64
N ALA A 148 0.85 6.34 -22.78
CA ALA A 148 1.61 7.05 -23.79
C ALA A 148 0.86 8.28 -24.32
N LEU A 149 -0.46 8.20 -24.52
CA LEU A 149 -1.31 9.31 -24.96
C LEU A 149 -1.35 10.45 -23.94
N ARG A 150 -1.54 10.13 -22.65
CA ARG A 150 -1.53 11.16 -21.58
C ARG A 150 -0.19 11.88 -21.49
N LEU A 151 0.91 11.13 -21.62
CA LEU A 151 2.25 11.70 -21.61
C LEU A 151 2.50 12.58 -22.85
N ALA A 152 2.07 12.13 -24.03
CA ALA A 152 2.17 12.90 -25.27
C ALA A 152 1.36 14.21 -25.19
N LYS A 153 0.14 14.17 -24.65
CA LYS A 153 -0.69 15.37 -24.41
C LYS A 153 -0.02 16.32 -23.41
N LEU A 154 0.56 15.80 -22.34
CA LEU A 154 1.24 16.62 -21.34
C LEU A 154 2.46 17.34 -21.94
N ILE A 155 3.26 16.64 -22.75
CA ILE A 155 4.40 17.24 -23.44
C ILE A 155 3.92 18.28 -24.45
N ALA A 156 2.93 17.94 -25.29
CA ALA A 156 2.36 18.84 -26.29
C ALA A 156 1.82 20.13 -25.67
N ARG A 157 1.15 20.05 -24.53
CA ARG A 157 0.66 21.21 -23.77
C ARG A 157 1.78 22.06 -23.20
N HIS A 158 2.88 21.44 -22.78
CA HIS A 158 4.00 22.15 -22.17
C HIS A 158 4.90 22.83 -23.20
N THR A 159 5.11 22.19 -24.36
CA THR A 159 5.98 22.70 -25.43
C THR A 159 5.23 23.52 -26.47
N GLY A 160 3.90 23.39 -26.58
CA GLY A 160 3.09 23.99 -27.65
C GLY A 160 3.36 23.37 -29.02
N GLU A 161 4.13 22.28 -29.08
CA GLU A 161 4.58 21.61 -30.31
C GLU A 161 4.27 20.12 -30.24
N ARG A 162 4.00 19.51 -31.41
CA ARG A 162 3.75 18.07 -31.48
C ARG A 162 5.01 17.28 -31.08
N PRO A 163 4.95 16.39 -30.07
CA PRO A 163 6.10 15.60 -29.66
C PRO A 163 6.60 14.71 -30.79
N THR A 164 7.92 14.68 -30.97
CA THR A 164 8.58 13.86 -31.98
C THR A 164 9.03 12.53 -31.40
N LEU A 165 9.02 11.49 -32.23
CA LEU A 165 9.55 10.17 -31.89
C LEU A 165 10.71 9.83 -32.84
N GLY A 166 11.91 9.98 -32.32
CA GLY A 166 13.15 9.52 -32.93
C GLY A 166 13.66 8.26 -32.23
N THR A 167 14.23 7.35 -33.00
CA THR A 167 15.02 6.20 -32.51
C THR A 167 16.42 6.30 -33.08
N SER A 168 17.45 6.02 -32.26
CA SER A 168 18.83 5.93 -32.77
C SER A 168 18.96 4.75 -33.73
N SER A 169 19.68 4.95 -34.84
CA SER A 169 19.85 3.95 -35.90
C SER A 169 20.63 2.71 -35.45
N GLU A 170 21.48 2.83 -34.42
CA GLU A 170 22.38 1.76 -33.99
C GLU A 170 21.89 0.96 -32.79
N SER A 171 21.04 1.53 -31.93
CA SER A 171 20.73 0.94 -30.63
C SER A 171 19.25 0.75 -30.32
N ASN A 172 18.33 1.07 -31.25
CA ASN A 172 16.87 0.99 -31.07
C ASN A 172 16.34 1.73 -29.81
N HIS A 173 17.17 2.50 -29.12
CA HIS A 173 16.79 3.34 -28.00
C HIS A 173 16.16 4.64 -28.51
N PRO A 174 15.21 5.21 -27.75
CA PRO A 174 14.60 6.48 -28.07
C PRO A 174 15.66 7.60 -28.05
N SER A 175 15.78 8.31 -29.17
CA SER A 175 16.65 9.49 -29.31
C SER A 175 15.93 10.80 -28.98
N THR A 176 14.65 10.74 -28.67
CA THR A 176 13.78 11.89 -28.34
C THR A 176 13.35 11.82 -26.89
N ASP A 177 13.18 12.98 -26.26
CA ASP A 177 12.82 13.08 -24.84
C ASP A 177 11.45 12.44 -24.56
N CYS A 178 10.51 12.58 -25.49
CA CYS A 178 9.21 11.88 -25.41
C CYS A 178 9.38 10.36 -25.43
N GLY A 179 10.22 9.84 -26.32
CA GLY A 179 10.48 8.40 -26.40
C GLY A 179 11.16 7.85 -25.14
N ARG A 180 12.12 8.60 -24.57
CA ARG A 180 12.82 8.24 -23.32
C ARG A 180 11.86 8.21 -22.14
N ALA A 181 11.03 9.24 -22.00
CA ALA A 181 10.04 9.33 -20.94
C ALA A 181 9.02 8.18 -20.99
N VAL A 182 8.54 7.79 -22.18
CA VAL A 182 7.65 6.62 -22.33
C VAL A 182 8.35 5.32 -21.95
N GLU A 183 9.61 5.13 -22.37
CA GLU A 183 10.38 3.92 -22.06
C GLU A 183 10.66 3.81 -20.55
N ASP A 184 11.09 4.89 -19.91
CA ASP A 184 11.37 4.91 -18.47
C ASP A 184 10.09 4.68 -17.66
N LEU A 185 8.98 5.29 -18.08
CA LEU A 185 7.68 5.05 -17.45
C LEU A 185 7.23 3.60 -17.59
N PHE A 186 7.47 2.96 -18.75
CA PHE A 186 7.15 1.55 -18.95
C PHE A 186 8.04 0.64 -18.10
N LYS A 187 9.32 0.98 -17.91
CA LYS A 187 10.23 0.26 -17.00
C LYS A 187 9.76 0.35 -15.55
N VAL A 188 9.43 1.56 -15.07
CA VAL A 188 8.92 1.77 -13.71
C VAL A 188 7.61 1.03 -13.47
N LEU A 189 6.71 1.01 -14.45
CA LEU A 189 5.41 0.34 -14.37
C LEU A 189 5.47 -1.16 -14.71
N GLY A 190 6.64 -1.71 -15.06
CA GLY A 190 6.79 -3.12 -15.44
C GLY A 190 6.06 -3.53 -16.72
N ILE A 191 5.77 -2.58 -17.62
CA ILE A 191 5.05 -2.81 -18.87
C ILE A 191 6.01 -3.39 -19.91
N LYS A 192 5.76 -4.63 -20.37
CA LYS A 192 6.55 -5.32 -21.41
C LYS A 192 6.19 -4.94 -22.86
N ALA A 193 5.27 -4.00 -23.05
CA ALA A 193 4.84 -3.57 -24.38
C ALA A 193 5.93 -2.75 -25.09
N GLN A 194 5.99 -2.86 -26.43
CA GLN A 194 6.96 -2.13 -27.23
C GLN A 194 6.61 -0.62 -27.24
N PHE A 195 7.43 0.19 -26.54
CA PHE A 195 7.22 1.63 -26.36
C PHE A 195 7.02 2.38 -27.69
N ARG A 196 7.74 1.97 -28.76
CA ARG A 196 7.65 2.59 -30.09
C ARG A 196 6.24 2.56 -30.67
N ASN A 197 5.55 1.44 -30.53
CA ASN A 197 4.20 1.26 -31.08
C ASN A 197 3.17 2.07 -30.28
N ALA A 198 3.35 2.16 -28.96
CA ALA A 198 2.49 2.96 -28.10
C ALA A 198 2.71 4.46 -28.30
N ALA A 199 3.96 4.91 -28.39
CA ALA A 199 4.33 6.31 -28.61
C ALA A 199 3.93 6.81 -30.00
N LYS A 200 4.13 6.01 -31.06
CA LYS A 200 3.67 6.36 -32.41
C LYS A 200 2.16 6.53 -32.45
N TRP A 201 1.43 5.57 -31.89
CA TRP A 201 -0.02 5.64 -31.79
C TRP A 201 -0.48 6.87 -30.99
N ALA A 202 0.20 7.20 -29.88
CA ALA A 202 -0.13 8.36 -29.07
C ALA A 202 0.04 9.69 -29.84
N ILE A 203 1.12 9.84 -30.61
CA ILE A 203 1.37 11.03 -31.44
C ILE A 203 0.31 11.19 -32.53
N ASP A 204 -0.09 10.07 -33.17
CA ASP A 204 -1.13 10.06 -34.21
C ASP A 204 -2.54 10.42 -33.69
N GLN A 205 -2.76 10.37 -32.37
CA GLN A 205 -4.04 10.69 -31.71
C GLN A 205 -4.11 12.12 -31.14
N LEU A 206 -3.06 12.93 -31.29
CA LEU A 206 -3.07 14.33 -30.86
C LEU A 206 -3.89 15.18 -31.82
N THR A 207 -4.84 15.94 -31.28
CA THR A 207 -5.60 16.95 -32.03
C THR A 207 -4.99 18.34 -31.83
N ASP A 208 -5.34 19.29 -32.69
CA ASP A 208 -4.81 20.66 -32.59
C ASP A 208 -5.27 21.38 -31.31
N GLU A 209 -6.35 20.92 -30.68
CA GLU A 209 -6.80 21.36 -29.35
C GLU A 209 -5.83 20.96 -28.23
N ASP A 210 -5.10 19.85 -28.37
CA ASP A 210 -4.12 19.40 -27.38
C ASP A 210 -2.80 20.20 -27.45
N LEU A 211 -2.60 20.99 -28.52
CA LEU A 211 -1.44 21.87 -28.70
C LEU A 211 -1.67 23.27 -28.11
N ALA A 212 -2.93 23.61 -27.80
CA ALA A 212 -3.21 24.83 -27.08
C ALA A 212 -2.68 24.69 -25.64
N PRO A 213 -1.82 25.62 -25.16
CA PRO A 213 -1.49 25.63 -23.75
C PRO A 213 -2.79 25.81 -22.95
N GLU A 214 -3.02 24.97 -21.95
CA GLU A 214 -4.15 25.21 -21.03
C GLU A 214 -3.98 26.62 -20.46
N GLU A 215 -4.99 27.47 -20.65
CA GLU A 215 -5.07 28.69 -19.85
C GLU A 215 -4.96 28.27 -18.38
N PRO A 216 -4.07 28.92 -17.60
CA PRO A 216 -3.95 28.58 -16.21
C PRO A 216 -5.33 28.65 -15.56
N ILE A 217 -5.63 27.66 -14.73
CA ILE A 217 -6.86 27.47 -13.93
C ILE A 217 -7.20 28.70 -13.02
N GLY A 218 -6.45 29.81 -13.12
CA GLY A 218 -6.80 31.12 -12.59
C GLY A 218 -7.72 31.98 -13.48
N SER A 219 -8.00 31.62 -14.74
CA SER A 219 -8.82 32.45 -15.65
C SER A 219 -10.33 32.40 -15.36
N LEU A 220 -10.80 31.41 -14.58
CA LEU A 220 -12.23 31.23 -14.23
C LEU A 220 -12.61 31.80 -12.85
N LEU A 221 -11.64 32.19 -12.01
CA LEU A 221 -11.85 32.86 -10.72
C LEU A 221 -11.21 34.25 -10.79
N GLY A 222 -11.98 35.21 -11.31
CA GLY A 222 -11.56 36.57 -11.56
C GLY A 222 -10.79 37.20 -10.38
N THR A 223 -9.48 37.32 -10.56
CA THR A 223 -8.64 38.29 -9.86
C THR A 223 -7.75 38.95 -10.90
N ARG A 224 -8.32 39.97 -11.53
CA ARG A 224 -7.63 40.91 -12.39
C ARG A 224 -6.93 41.93 -11.49
N ASP A 225 -5.88 41.52 -10.79
CA ASP A 225 -5.04 42.46 -10.05
C ASP A 225 -3.84 42.89 -10.90
N ASN A 226 -4.12 43.98 -11.59
CA ASN A 226 -3.20 44.91 -12.18
C ASN A 226 -2.36 45.55 -11.06
N LEU A 227 -1.26 44.91 -10.65
CA LEU A 227 -0.22 45.56 -9.86
C LEU A 227 1.13 45.31 -10.54
N GLY A 228 1.62 46.38 -11.16
CA GLY A 228 2.87 46.41 -11.89
C GLY A 228 4.05 46.01 -11.02
N PHE A 229 4.85 45.08 -11.53
CA PHE A 229 6.24 44.95 -11.15
C PHE A 229 7.10 45.09 -12.41
N SER A 230 7.48 46.34 -12.65
CA SER A 230 8.64 46.69 -13.47
C SER A 230 9.89 46.10 -12.81
N THR A 231 10.51 45.10 -13.41
CA THR A 231 11.97 44.98 -13.45
C THR A 231 12.36 44.16 -14.67
N GLY A 232 12.87 44.87 -15.68
CA GLY A 232 13.55 44.24 -16.80
C GLY A 232 14.83 43.54 -16.37
N ARG A 233 15.14 42.46 -17.08
CA ARG A 233 16.47 42.17 -17.63
C ARG A 233 16.35 41.00 -18.63
N PRO A 234 16.91 41.13 -19.84
CA PRO A 234 16.95 40.03 -20.80
C PRO A 234 17.98 38.99 -20.36
N ILE A 235 17.57 37.72 -20.34
CA ILE A 235 18.46 36.59 -20.09
C ILE A 235 19.45 36.50 -21.26
N GLN A 236 20.72 36.76 -20.96
CA GLN A 236 21.83 36.67 -21.90
C GLN A 236 22.01 35.23 -22.40
N ARG A 237 22.19 35.11 -23.71
CA ARG A 237 22.67 33.91 -24.42
C ARG A 237 24.04 33.49 -23.86
N PHE A 238 24.12 32.32 -23.22
CA PHE A 238 25.39 31.64 -23.02
C PHE A 238 25.78 30.90 -24.31
N ARG A 239 26.80 31.43 -25.00
CA ARG A 239 27.59 30.69 -26.00
C ARG A 239 28.43 29.66 -25.26
N LEU A 240 28.28 28.39 -25.61
CA LEU A 240 29.24 27.35 -25.28
C LEU A 240 30.47 27.51 -26.20
N SER A 241 31.59 27.92 -25.62
CA SER A 241 32.92 27.71 -26.22
C SER A 241 33.25 26.22 -26.15
N LYS A 242 33.55 25.61 -27.29
CA LYS A 242 34.23 24.31 -27.37
C LYS A 242 35.65 24.44 -26.80
N PRO A 243 36.18 23.42 -26.09
CA PRO A 243 37.61 23.27 -25.92
C PRO A 243 38.23 22.47 -27.08
N CYS A 244 39.47 22.84 -27.40
CA CYS A 244 40.44 22.32 -28.38
C CYS A 244 40.27 22.83 -29.82
#